data_AF-X1KPN8-F1
#
_entry.id   AF-X1KPN8-F1
#
_cell.length_a   1.000
_cell.length_b   1.000
_cell.length_c   1.000
_cell.angle_alpha   90.00
_cell.angle_beta   90.00
_cell.angle_gamma   90.00
#
_symmetry.space_group_name_H-M   'P 1'
#
loop_
_entity.id
_entity.type
_entity.pdbx_description
1 polymer ?
#
loop_
_entity_poly.entity_id
_entity_poly.type
_entity_poly.pdbx_seq_one_letter_code
_entity_poly.pdbx_strand_id
1 'polypeptide(L)' 'MENETVINISGEGGTWQPKWFMDIGNQHQVGIDIDDHCFVVLTKNIVGSWMPSEWIPPKVAIRLGELAQSESVL' A
#
# COMPACT_ATOMS: atom_id res chain seq x y z
N MET A 1 -15.80 -12.36 29.56
CA MET A 1 -14.63 -11.91 28.77
C MET A 1 -14.95 -12.30 27.35
N GLU A 2 -15.27 -11.30 26.54
CA GLU A 2 -15.76 -11.49 25.18
C GLU A 2 -14.63 -12.06 24.33
N ASN A 3 -14.90 -13.19 23.68
CA ASN A 3 -14.03 -13.77 22.67
C ASN A 3 -14.10 -12.88 21.43
N GLU A 4 -13.20 -11.91 21.34
CA GLU A 4 -12.99 -11.16 20.10
C GLU A 4 -12.47 -12.13 19.04
N THR A 5 -13.38 -12.48 18.13
CA THR A 5 -13.11 -13.27 16.96
C THR A 5 -12.21 -12.44 16.06
N VAL A 6 -10.94 -12.82 15.97
CA VAL A 6 -9.97 -12.25 15.04
C VAL A 6 -10.55 -12.38 13.64
N ILE A 7 -10.95 -11.25 13.06
CA ILE A 7 -11.42 -11.17 11.69
C ILE A 7 -10.17 -11.41 10.83
N ASN A 8 -10.04 -12.63 10.31
CA ASN A 8 -9.11 -12.98 9.25
C ASN A 8 -9.54 -12.22 7.99
N ILE A 9 -9.01 -11.01 7.83
CA ILE A 9 -8.96 -10.34 6.53
C ILE A 9 -7.82 -11.01 5.79
N SER A 10 -8.10 -11.58 4.62
CA SER A 10 -7.16 -12.28 3.76
C SER A 10 -5.90 -11.46 3.49
N GLY A 11 -4.88 -11.70 4.31
CA GLY A 11 -3.51 -11.24 4.16
C GLY A 11 -2.65 -12.29 4.83
N GLU A 12 -2.59 -13.49 4.24
CA GLU A 12 -1.76 -14.58 4.73
C GLU A 12 -0.28 -14.15 4.74
N GLY A 13 0.21 -13.62 5.87
CA GLY A 13 1.61 -13.68 6.31
C GLY A 13 2.71 -13.22 5.34
N GLY A 14 2.36 -12.59 4.22
CA GLY A 14 3.28 -12.16 3.17
C GLY A 14 3.80 -10.77 3.50
N THR A 15 5.12 -10.60 3.42
CA THR A 15 5.69 -9.24 3.42
C THR A 15 5.27 -8.57 2.12
N TRP A 16 4.52 -7.47 2.20
CA TRP A 16 4.17 -6.67 1.03
C TRP A 16 5.45 -6.23 0.28
N GLN A 17 5.42 -6.28 -1.05
CA GLN A 17 6.54 -5.89 -1.90
C GLN A 17 6.04 -4.92 -2.97
N PRO A 18 6.06 -3.61 -2.69
CA PRO A 18 5.50 -2.62 -3.60
C PRO A 18 6.07 -2.75 -5.01
N LYS A 19 5.19 -2.82 -6.00
CA LYS A 19 5.56 -2.78 -7.41
C LYS A 19 6.14 -1.43 -7.82
N TRP A 20 5.69 -0.35 -7.19
CA TRP A 20 6.19 1.00 -7.41
C TRP A 20 6.60 1.67 -6.10
N PHE A 21 7.61 2.53 -6.18
CA PHE A 21 8.12 3.31 -5.06
C PHE A 21 8.07 4.80 -5.39
N MET A 22 7.72 5.62 -4.40
CA MET A 22 7.74 7.08 -4.52
C MET A 22 8.37 7.73 -3.30
N ASP A 23 9.27 8.67 -3.55
CA ASP A 23 9.73 9.62 -2.53
C ASP A 23 8.70 10.75 -2.41
N ILE A 24 8.21 10.97 -1.18
CA ILE A 24 7.22 12.01 -0.87
C ILE A 24 7.83 13.21 -0.14
N GLY A 25 9.16 13.23 0.06
CA GLY A 25 9.91 14.26 0.76
C GLY A 25 10.22 13.89 2.21
N ASN A 26 11.08 14.68 2.86
CA ASN A 26 11.49 14.50 4.27
C ASN A 26 12.01 13.08 4.58
N GLN A 27 12.71 12.44 3.62
CA GLN A 27 13.21 11.06 3.74
C GLN A 27 12.10 10.00 3.90
N HIS A 28 10.85 10.35 3.59
CA HIS A 28 9.74 9.40 3.59
C HIS A 28 9.53 8.83 2.19
N GLN A 29 9.38 7.51 2.13
CA GLN A 29 9.06 6.77 0.92
C GLN A 29 7.75 6.03 1.12
N VAL A 30 6.92 6.00 0.10
CA VAL A 30 5.75 5.11 0.03
C VAL A 30 5.93 4.08 -1.06
N GLY A 31 5.28 2.94 -0.86
CA GLY A 31 5.09 1.93 -1.87
C GLY A 31 3.68 2.02 -2.45
N ILE A 32 3.50 1.57 -3.68
CA ILE A 32 2.20 1.32 -4.30
C ILE A 32 2.23 -0.11 -4.83
N ASP A 33 1.16 -0.85 -4.59
CA ASP A 33 0.94 -2.18 -5.13
C ASP A 33 -0.50 -2.32 -5.66
N ILE A 34 -0.82 -3.49 -6.21
CA ILE A 34 -2.19 -3.87 -6.59
C ILE A 34 -2.60 -5.09 -5.80
N ASP A 35 -3.76 -5.01 -5.15
CA ASP A 35 -4.42 -6.15 -4.53
C ASP A 35 -5.91 -6.11 -4.85
N ASP A 36 -6.47 -7.26 -5.20
CA ASP A 36 -7.88 -7.42 -5.62
C ASP A 36 -8.39 -6.30 -6.56
N HIS A 37 -7.66 -6.06 -7.66
CA HIS A 37 -7.95 -5.02 -8.67
C HIS A 37 -7.98 -3.57 -8.16
N CYS A 38 -7.54 -3.32 -6.92
CA CYS A 38 -7.42 -2.01 -6.31
C CYS A 38 -5.95 -1.64 -6.11
N PHE A 39 -5.64 -0.35 -6.17
CA PHE A 39 -4.34 0.12 -5.72
C PHE A 39 -4.27 0.13 -4.19
N VAL A 40 -3.16 -0.35 -3.65
CA VAL A 40 -2.85 -0.30 -2.22
C VAL A 40 -1.66 0.62 -2.01
N VAL A 41 -1.81 1.60 -1.12
CA VAL A 41 -0.70 2.47 -0.68
C VAL A 41 -0.04 1.83 0.54
N LEU A 42 1.29 1.71 0.48
CA LEU A 42 2.09 1.03 1.49
C LEU A 42 3.06 2.01 2.17
N THR A 43 3.21 1.88 3.49
CA THR A 43 4.24 2.57 4.27
C THR A 43 5.17 1.57 4.94
N LYS A 44 6.39 1.99 5.31
CA LYS A 44 7.30 1.17 6.08
C LYS A 44 7.01 1.30 7.57
N ASN A 45 6.98 0.17 8.26
CA ASN A 45 7.01 0.15 9.72
C ASN A 45 8.45 0.35 10.26
N ILE A 46 8.59 0.37 11.58
CA ILE A 46 9.89 0.59 12.25
C ILE A 46 10.94 -0.47 11.94
N VAL A 47 10.53 -1.69 11.55
CA VAL A 47 11.44 -2.77 11.14
C VAL A 47 11.65 -2.83 9.63
N GLY A 48 11.16 -1.83 8.89
CA GLY A 48 11.35 -1.67 7.44
C GLY A 48 10.45 -2.53 6.55
N SER A 49 9.47 -3.23 7.12
CA SER A 49 8.48 -4.00 6.37
C SER A 49 7.35 -3.10 5.85
N TRP A 50 6.84 -3.42 4.67
CA TRP A 50 5.73 -2.69 4.05
C TRP A 50 4.38 -3.15 4.58
N MET A 51 3.48 -2.21 4.79
CA MET A 51 2.11 -2.45 5.26
C MET A 51 1.12 -1.46 4.64
N PRO A 52 -0.15 -1.86 4.44
CA PRO A 52 -1.21 -0.98 3.99
C PRO A 52 -1.34 0.26 4.87
N SER A 53 -1.60 1.39 4.22
CA SER A 53 -1.74 2.70 4.86
C SER A 53 -3.07 3.33 4.45
N GLU A 54 -3.82 3.81 5.44
CA GLU A 54 -5.00 4.65 5.19
C GLU A 54 -4.63 6.09 4.80
N TRP A 55 -3.38 6.49 5.05
CA TRP A 55 -2.86 7.79 4.65
C TRP A 55 -2.38 7.77 3.20
N ILE A 56 -2.97 8.64 2.38
CA ILE A 56 -2.61 8.86 0.98
C ILE A 56 -2.07 10.28 0.80
N PRO A 57 -0.75 10.48 0.66
CA PRO A 57 -0.18 11.79 0.38
C PRO A 57 -0.63 12.35 -0.99
N PRO A 58 -0.78 13.67 -1.16
CA PRO A 58 -1.26 14.26 -2.42
C PRO A 58 -0.47 13.85 -3.67
N LYS A 59 0.87 13.75 -3.58
CA LYS A 59 1.71 13.29 -4.69
C LYS A 59 1.40 11.85 -5.11
N VAL A 60 1.02 11.01 -4.14
CA VAL A 60 0.69 9.59 -4.36
C VAL A 60 -0.66 9.50 -5.05
N ALA A 61 -1.65 10.29 -4.61
CA ALA A 61 -2.97 10.34 -5.25
C ALA A 61 -2.88 10.70 -6.75
N ILE A 62 -2.04 11.67 -7.11
CA ILE A 62 -1.79 12.02 -8.53
C ILE A 62 -1.23 10.82 -9.29
N ARG A 63 -0.22 10.15 -8.72
CA ARG A 63 0.38 8.97 -9.35
C ARG A 63 -0.60 7.81 -9.53
N LEU A 64 -1.49 7.59 -8.56
CA LEU A 64 -2.55 6.59 -8.70
C LEU A 64 -3.45 6.88 -9.89
N GLY A 65 -3.81 8.16 -10.12
CA GLY A 65 -4.57 8.58 -11.29
C GLY A 65 -3.84 8.35 -12.62
N GLU A 66 -2.53 8.53 -12.66
CA GLU A 66 -1.70 8.23 -13.83
C GLU A 66 -1.62 6.72 -14.10
N LEU A 67 -1.43 5.92 -13.04
CA LEU A 67 -1.38 4.46 -13.14
C LEU A 67 -2.73 3.89 -13.60
N ALA A 68 -3.84 4.39 -13.06
CA ALA A 68 -5.18 3.94 -13.44
C ALA A 68 -5.50 4.13 -14.93
N GLN A 69 -4.85 5.09 -15.59
CA GLN A 69 -5.02 5.37 -17.02
C GLN A 69 -4.09 4.55 -17.92
N SER A 70 -3.14 3.80 -17.34
CA SER A 70 -2.20 2.99 -18.09
C SER A 70 -2.76 1.60 -18.36
N GLU A 71 -2.84 1.23 -19.65
CA GLU A 71 -3.25 -0.12 -20.11
C GLU A 71 -2.32 -1.24 -19.61
N SER A 72 -1.16 -0.91 -19.04
CA SER A 72 -0.14 -1.85 -18.54
C SER A 72 -0.31 -2.26 -17.07
N VAL A 73 -1.35 -1.75 -16.40
CA VAL A 73 -1.56 -1.94 -14.95
C VAL A 73 -2.39 -3.19 -14.65
N LEU A 74 -3.08 -3.75 -15.65
CA LEU A 74 -3.84 -5.00 -15.57
C LEU A 74 -3.10 -6.18 -16.21
#